data_AF-A0A182ESI8-F1
#
_entry.id   AF-A0A182ESI8-F1
#
_cell.length_a   1.000
_cell.length_b   1.000
_cell.length_c   1.000
_cell.angle_alpha   90.00
_cell.angle_beta   90.00
_cell.angle_gamma   90.00
#
_symmetry.space_group_name_H-M   'P 1'
#
loop_
_entity.id
_entity.type
_entity.pdbx_description
1 polymer ?
#
loop_
_entity_poly.entity_id
_entity_poly.type
_entity_poly.pdbx_seq_one_letter_code
_entity_poly.pdbx_strand_id
1 'polypeptide(L)' 'MNLTEWHTLTDFVVYFGKSGKCYIDQTEKGWFIAWINQEELRKQKALHNVRSIHNDEERLQQLLWE' A
#
# COMPACT_ATOMS: atom_id res chain seq x y z
N MET A 1 -4.35 -2.44 -27.95
CA MET A 1 -5.17 -3.11 -26.92
C MET A 1 -6.62 -2.84 -27.31
N ASN A 2 -7.25 -3.74 -28.06
CA ASN A 2 -8.32 -3.33 -29.01
C ASN A 2 -9.71 -3.17 -28.37
N LEU A 3 -9.82 -3.41 -27.06
CA LEU A 3 -11.05 -3.32 -26.26
C LEU A 3 -10.97 -2.22 -25.21
N THR A 4 -9.88 -1.46 -25.17
CA THR A 4 -9.66 -0.42 -24.17
C THR A 4 -9.24 0.88 -24.85
N GLU A 5 -9.35 2.00 -24.11
CA GLU A 5 -8.94 3.32 -24.58
C GLU A 5 -7.42 3.45 -24.83
N TRP A 6 -6.62 2.47 -24.38
CA TRP A 6 -5.17 2.53 -24.48
C TRP A 6 -4.65 1.84 -25.75
N HIS A 7 -3.94 2.61 -26.56
CA HIS A 7 -3.33 2.13 -27.79
C HIS A 7 -2.19 1.14 -27.52
N THR A 8 -1.44 1.31 -26.43
CA THR A 8 -0.31 0.46 -26.05
C THR A 8 -0.48 -0.17 -24.67
N LEU A 9 0.17 -1.32 -24.44
CA LEU A 9 0.22 -1.96 -23.11
C LEU A 9 0.94 -1.06 -22.10
N THR A 10 1.96 -0.33 -22.55
CA THR A 10 2.73 0.60 -21.72
C THR A 10 1.86 1.73 -21.18
N ASP A 11 1.02 2.33 -22.02
CA ASP A 11 0.11 3.42 -21.58
C ASP A 11 -0.86 2.95 -20.50
N PHE A 12 -1.40 1.74 -20.66
CA PHE A 12 -2.27 1.14 -19.65
C PHE A 12 -1.55 0.90 -18.33
N VAL A 13 -0.33 0.38 -18.38
CA VAL A 13 0.48 0.10 -17.20
C VAL A 13 0.87 1.40 -16.48
N VAL A 14 1.26 2.45 -17.21
CA VAL A 14 1.53 3.78 -16.63
C VAL A 14 0.28 4.37 -15.97
N TYR A 15 -0.88 4.24 -16.61
CA TYR A 15 -2.15 4.66 -16.02
C TYR A 15 -2.49 3.87 -14.74
N PHE A 16 -2.27 2.57 -14.74
CA PHE A 16 -2.48 1.71 -13.57
C PHE A 16 -1.55 2.09 -12.41
N GLY A 17 -0.31 2.47 -12.70
CA GLY A 17 0.65 2.94 -11.70
C GLY A 17 0.22 4.25 -11.04
N LYS A 18 -0.32 5.19 -11.83
CA LYS A 18 -0.91 6.44 -11.32
C LYS A 18 -2.13 6.22 -10.42
N SER A 19 -2.86 5.10 -10.59
CA SER A 19 -3.99 4.77 -9.72
C SER A 19 -3.57 4.40 -8.28
N GLY A 20 -2.30 4.02 -8.06
CA GLY A 20 -1.76 3.68 -6.73
C GLY A 20 -2.36 2.42 -6.10
N LYS A 21 -3.06 1.60 -6.89
CA LYS A 21 -3.69 0.33 -6.45
C LYS A 21 -2.80 -0.88 -6.67
N CYS A 22 -1.79 -0.76 -7.52
CA CYS A 22 -0.89 -1.85 -7.87
C CYS A 22 0.56 -1.37 -7.81
N TYR A 23 1.44 -2.28 -7.42
CA TYR A 23 2.85 -2.16 -7.70
C TYR A 23 3.11 -2.68 -9.12
N ILE A 24 3.91 -1.94 -9.86
CA ILE A 24 4.21 -2.23 -11.26
C ILE A 24 5.72 -2.28 -11.38
N ASP A 25 6.21 -3.36 -11.94
CA ASP A 25 7.63 -3.58 -12.17
C ASP A 25 7.90 -3.92 -13.64
N GLN A 26 8.97 -3.35 -14.17
CA GLN A 26 9.41 -3.58 -15.54
C GLN A 26 10.68 -4.41 -15.52
N THR A 27 10.61 -5.61 -16.10
CA THR A 27 11.79 -6.48 -16.25
C THR A 27 12.03 -6.80 -17.72
N GLU A 28 13.18 -7.39 -18.04
CA GLU A 28 13.52 -7.80 -19.41
C GLU A 28 12.51 -8.79 -20.02
N LYS A 29 11.73 -9.50 -19.19
CA LYS A 29 10.71 -10.46 -19.64
C LYS A 29 9.32 -9.83 -19.83
N GLY A 30 9.14 -8.56 -19.47
CA GLY A 30 7.87 -7.85 -19.58
C GLY A 30 7.43 -7.16 -18.29
N TRP A 31 6.13 -6.92 -18.19
CA TRP A 31 5.50 -6.16 -17.11
C TRP A 31 4.94 -7.08 -16.04
N PHE A 32 5.30 -6.82 -14.78
CA PHE A 32 4.77 -7.50 -13.61
C PHE A 32 3.86 -6.55 -12.84
N ILE A 33 2.64 -7.00 -12.54
CA ILE A 33 1.64 -6.21 -11.82
C ILE A 33 1.27 -6.98 -10.54
N ALA A 34 1.55 -6.37 -9.39
CA ALA A 34 1.15 -6.89 -8.09
C ALA A 34 0.03 -6.01 -7.52
N TRP A 35 -1.16 -6.60 -7.34
CA TRP A 35 -2.30 -5.89 -6.76
C TRP A 35 -2.07 -5.66 -5.26
N ILE A 36 -2.21 -4.41 -4.81
CA ILE A 36 -2.10 -4.08 -3.40
C ILE A 36 -3.51 -4.13 -2.80
N ASN A 37 -3.73 -5.05 -1.86
CA ASN A 37 -4.97 -5.09 -1.12
C ASN A 37 -5.03 -3.92 -0.12
N GLN A 38 -5.73 -2.85 -0.49
CA GLN A 38 -5.90 -1.65 0.33
C GLN A 38 -6.69 -1.90 1.63
N GLU A 39 -7.50 -2.96 1.72
CA GLU A 39 -8.17 -3.31 2.98
C GLU A 39 -7.19 -3.87 4.00
N GLU A 40 -6.28 -4.74 3.54
CA GLU A 40 -5.29 -5.36 4.42
C GLU A 40 -4.30 -4.31 4.95
N LEU A 41 -3.88 -3.37 4.10
CA LEU A 41 -3.05 -2.24 4.52
C LEU A 41 -3.74 -1.35 5.57
N ARG A 42 -5.06 -1.15 5.46
CA ARG A 42 -5.83 -0.39 6.46
C ARG A 42 -5.91 -1.12 7.80
N LYS A 43 -6.15 -2.44 7.78
CA LYS A 43 -6.17 -3.27 9.00
C LYS A 43 -4.82 -3.27 9.71
N GLN A 44 -3.72 -3.41 8.95
CA GLN A 44 -2.36 -3.37 9.51
C GLN A 44 -2.03 -2.00 10.13
N LYS A 45 -2.41 -0.89 9.48
CA LYS A 45 -2.25 0.46 10.06
C LYS A 45 -3.07 0.64 11.34
N ALA A 46 -4.32 0.16 11.37
CA ALA A 46 -5.15 0.24 12.57
C ALA A 46 -4.53 -0.54 13.74
N LEU A 47 -4.05 -1.76 13.49
CA LEU A 47 -3.37 -2.59 14.50
C LEU A 47 -2.07 -1.94 14.99
N HIS A 48 -1.29 -1.32 14.11
CA HIS A 48 -0.06 -0.62 14.49
C HIS A 48 -0.36 0.61 15.36
N ASN A 49 -1.38 1.40 15.00
CA ASN A 49 -1.77 2.57 15.77
C ASN A 49 -2.24 2.20 17.18
N VAL A 50 -3.05 1.14 17.33
CA VAL A 50 -3.50 0.65 18.64
C VAL A 50 -2.31 0.21 19.50
N ARG A 51 -1.33 -0.48 18.91
CA ARG A 51 -0.10 -0.89 19.63
C ARG A 51 0.74 0.31 20.07
N SER A 52 0.85 1.35 19.25
CA SER A 52 1.60 2.56 19.61
C SER A 52 0.94 3.27 20.79
N ILE A 53 -0.37 3.45 20.75
CA ILE A 53 -1.13 4.15 21.81
C ILE A 53 -0.95 3.43 23.16
N HIS A 54 -1.06 2.09 23.17
CA HIS A 54 -0.88 1.31 24.39
C HIS A 54 0.52 1.46 25.00
N ASN A 55 1.56 1.41 24.16
CA ASN A 55 2.95 1.57 24.59
C ASN A 55 3.26 2.99 25.10
N ASP A 56 2.57 4.01 24.57
CA ASP A 56 2.68 5.39 25.07
C ASP A 56 1.96 5.58 26.42
N GLU A 57 0.81 4.94 26.62
CA GLU A 57 0.08 4.94 27.90
C GLU A 57 0.88 4.26 29.02
N GLU A 58 1.51 3.11 28.75
CA GLU A 58 2.36 2.41 29.72
C GLU A 58 3.57 3.26 30.14
N ARG A 59 4.19 3.97 29.18
CA ARG A 59 5.28 4.92 29.47
C ARG A 59 4.81 6.07 30.35
N LEU A 60 3.64 6.64 30.07
CA LEU A 60 3.07 7.73 30.85
C LEU A 60 2.73 7.29 32.29
N GLN A 61 2.24 6.07 32.48
CA GLN A 61 1.97 5.55 33.82
C GLN A 61 3.25 5.34 34.64
N GLN A 62 4.33 4.85 34.03
CA GLN A 62 5.62 4.74 34.71
C GLN A 62 6.14 6.11 35.19
N LEU A 63 6.01 7.14 34.36
CA LEU A 63 6.42 8.51 34.71
C LEU A 63 5.55 9.17 35.78
N LEU A 64 4.29 8.75 35.92
CA LEU A 64 3.36 9.26 36.94
C LEU A 64 3.54 8.58 38.31
N TRP A 65 4.13 7.39 38.32
CA TRP A 65 4.35 6.58 39.53
C TRP A 65 5.74 6.82 40.16
N GLU A 66 6.60 7.58 39.51
CA GLU A 66 7.92 8.03 39.97
C GLU A 66 7.87 9.46 40.49
#